data_AF-A0AAV5RM32-F1
#
_entry.id   AF-A0AAV5RM32-F1
#
_cell.length_a   1.000
_cell.length_b   1.000
_cell.length_c   1.000
_cell.angle_alpha   90.00
_cell.angle_beta   90.00
_cell.angle_gamma   90.00
#
_symmetry.space_group_name_H-M   'P 1'
#
loop_
_entity.id
_entity.type
_entity.pdbx_description
1 polymer ?
#
loop_
_entity_poly.entity_id
_entity_poly.type
_entity_poly.pdbx_seq_one_letter_code
_entity_poly.pdbx_strand_id
1 'polypeptide(L)'
;MDEFKTLEESVKQAKDKEALRSVYRELVTRFPFLYGYWLKAIQVSDDPGSTWEEALSKCQSLELWVEYLKSPYGSSVAAAKKAVDIFGCHFQGHHVYDIYLSRIGPAERKEVIREVLEIPLYHHANYMKLAQQLDADKEDYFKSLSLNVTKSIKEIWQFESHIKRFYFHPQELEKSELDAWKSYLSYMEKTGSHKQIKTLYRRCITATALYPEFWLLYIRYLLRSSEESDKNELLNIFKLAMHHVPQNTMIRETYALKLELEGQFEEARNLLTQCSIDSLVAFDIRNNIELMQIQNAVYEIEYIAQTKSLHRVNHIKQSPPVIEELFKSEKIDPVILMPLYSEGLCPDLVQYTHRLKSAGNIREFLIVDSQLG
;
A
#
# COMPACT_ATOMS: atom_id res chain seq x y z
N MET A 1 -6.35 -15.45 -15.46
CA MET A 1 -5.21 -16.25 -15.93
C MET A 1 -5.36 -16.61 -17.41
N ASP A 2 -6.55 -17.00 -17.85
CA ASP A 2 -6.79 -17.40 -19.25
C ASP A 2 -6.58 -16.25 -20.25
N GLU A 3 -7.08 -15.05 -19.97
CA GLU A 3 -6.82 -13.85 -20.80
C GLU A 3 -5.33 -13.60 -21.05
N PHE A 4 -4.49 -13.75 -20.02
CA PHE A 4 -3.05 -13.55 -20.15
C PHE A 4 -2.41 -14.61 -21.05
N LYS A 5 -2.77 -15.89 -20.88
CA LYS A 5 -2.26 -16.98 -21.72
C LYS A 5 -2.64 -16.81 -23.18
N THR A 6 -3.90 -16.41 -23.45
CA THR A 6 -4.36 -16.11 -24.80
C THR A 6 -3.52 -15.03 -25.46
N LEU A 7 -3.22 -13.95 -24.74
CA LEU A 7 -2.35 -12.88 -25.26
C LEU A 7 -0.91 -13.34 -25.46
N GLU A 8 -0.34 -14.17 -24.58
CA GLU A 8 0.98 -14.76 -24.80
C GLU A 8 1.03 -15.68 -26.03
N GLU A 9 -0.05 -16.41 -26.31
CA GLU A 9 -0.18 -17.20 -27.54
C GLU A 9 -0.28 -16.30 -28.77
N SER A 10 -1.04 -15.20 -28.71
CA SER A 10 -1.10 -14.20 -29.77
C SER A 10 0.26 -13.59 -30.08
N VAL A 11 1.12 -13.36 -29.07
CA VAL A 11 2.52 -12.91 -29.30
C VAL A 11 3.29 -13.92 -30.14
N LYS A 12 3.11 -15.23 -29.91
CA LYS A 12 3.78 -16.29 -30.68
C LYS A 12 3.25 -16.42 -32.10
N GLN A 13 1.99 -16.06 -32.33
CA GLN A 13 1.33 -16.14 -33.64
C GLN A 13 1.54 -14.88 -34.51
N ALA A 14 1.98 -13.77 -33.91
CA ALA A 14 2.22 -12.53 -34.62
C ALA A 14 3.30 -12.70 -35.71
N LYS A 15 2.95 -12.38 -36.96
CA LYS A 15 3.79 -12.64 -38.13
C LYS A 15 4.71 -11.47 -38.51
N ASP A 16 4.41 -10.27 -38.01
CA ASP A 16 5.14 -9.05 -38.33
C ASP A 16 5.24 -8.10 -37.11
N LYS A 17 5.98 -7.01 -37.29
CA LYS A 17 6.25 -6.02 -36.23
C LYS A 17 4.98 -5.25 -35.83
N GLU A 18 4.04 -5.05 -36.75
CA GLU A 18 2.80 -4.30 -36.50
C GLU A 18 1.84 -5.13 -35.63
N ALA A 19 1.68 -6.41 -35.96
CA ALA A 19 0.95 -7.38 -35.15
C ALA A 19 1.57 -7.51 -33.76
N LEU A 20 2.91 -7.63 -33.65
CA LEU A 20 3.58 -7.68 -32.35
C LEU A 20 3.33 -6.42 -31.51
N ARG A 21 3.38 -5.25 -32.14
CA ARG A 21 3.08 -3.97 -31.45
C ARG A 21 1.65 -3.93 -30.94
N SER A 22 0.68 -4.36 -31.76
CA SER A 22 -0.73 -4.43 -31.36
C SER A 22 -0.92 -5.34 -30.15
N VAL A 23 -0.37 -6.55 -30.18
CA VAL A 23 -0.48 -7.50 -29.07
C VAL A 23 0.22 -7.00 -27.81
N TYR A 24 1.43 -6.43 -27.93
CA TYR A 24 2.11 -5.86 -26.77
C TYR A 24 1.37 -4.64 -26.20
N ARG A 25 0.74 -3.81 -27.04
CA ARG A 25 -0.06 -2.68 -26.58
C ARG A 25 -1.23 -3.16 -25.73
N GLU A 26 -1.92 -4.21 -26.17
CA GLU A 26 -3.01 -4.83 -25.42
C GLU A 26 -2.52 -5.42 -24.09
N LEU A 27 -1.42 -6.19 -24.13
CA LEU A 27 -0.81 -6.79 -22.93
C LEU A 27 -0.49 -5.75 -21.85
N VAL A 28 0.22 -4.68 -22.20
CA VAL A 28 0.62 -3.66 -21.21
C VAL A 28 -0.53 -2.77 -20.75
N THR A 29 -1.60 -2.66 -21.55
CA THR A 29 -2.82 -1.97 -21.15
C THR A 29 -3.61 -2.80 -20.14
N ARG A 30 -3.70 -4.12 -20.36
CA ARG A 30 -4.44 -5.03 -19.47
C ARG A 30 -3.64 -5.37 -18.21
N PHE A 31 -2.32 -5.54 -18.33
CA PHE A 31 -1.42 -5.97 -17.26
C PHE A 31 -0.27 -4.97 -17.08
N PRO A 32 -0.54 -3.75 -16.57
CA PRO A 32 0.44 -2.66 -16.53
C PRO A 32 1.64 -2.94 -15.62
N PHE A 33 1.55 -3.88 -14.67
CA PHE A 33 2.66 -4.22 -13.76
C PHE A 33 3.68 -5.19 -14.36
N LEU A 34 3.46 -5.70 -15.58
CA LEU A 34 4.40 -6.57 -16.26
C LEU A 34 5.50 -5.78 -16.97
N TYR A 35 6.50 -5.31 -16.20
CA TYR A 35 7.58 -4.47 -16.75
C TYR A 35 8.33 -5.12 -17.93
N GLY A 36 8.51 -6.43 -17.93
CA GLY A 36 9.18 -7.13 -19.03
C GLY A 36 8.43 -7.00 -20.37
N TYR A 37 7.10 -6.90 -20.33
CA TYR A 37 6.29 -6.67 -21.53
C TYR A 37 6.32 -5.20 -21.96
N TRP A 38 6.47 -4.25 -21.03
CA TRP A 38 6.78 -2.87 -21.38
C TRP A 38 8.09 -2.76 -22.16
N LEU A 39 9.16 -3.43 -21.70
CA LEU A 39 10.44 -3.44 -22.41
C LEU A 39 10.31 -3.99 -23.85
N LYS A 40 9.55 -5.07 -24.03
CA LYS A 40 9.26 -5.63 -25.36
C LYS A 40 8.41 -4.68 -26.22
N ALA A 41 7.42 -4.01 -25.62
CA ALA A 41 6.59 -3.03 -26.31
C ALA A 41 7.43 -1.84 -26.83
N ILE A 42 8.35 -1.34 -26.00
CA ILE A 42 9.26 -0.24 -26.33
C ILE A 42 10.15 -0.62 -27.52
N GLN A 43 10.67 -1.86 -27.57
CA GLN A 43 11.53 -2.34 -28.66
C GLN A 43 10.84 -2.33 -30.04
N VAL A 44 9.51 -2.54 -30.09
CA VAL A 44 8.74 -2.57 -31.34
C VAL A 44 7.97 -1.27 -31.62
N SER A 45 8.02 -0.30 -30.71
CA SER A 45 7.31 0.97 -30.83
C SER A 45 7.86 1.84 -31.96
N ASP A 46 6.99 2.64 -32.58
CA ASP A 46 7.41 3.71 -33.51
C ASP A 46 7.91 4.95 -32.76
N ASP A 47 7.42 5.16 -31.54
CA ASP A 47 7.87 6.23 -30.63
C ASP A 47 8.25 5.63 -29.28
N PRO A 48 9.49 5.11 -29.14
CA PRO A 48 9.95 4.54 -27.89
C PRO A 48 9.98 5.57 -26.75
N GLY A 49 10.15 6.87 -27.04
CA GLY A 49 10.22 7.93 -26.04
C GLY A 49 8.91 8.10 -25.29
N SER A 50 7.80 8.29 -26.02
CA SER A 50 6.46 8.34 -25.42
C SER A 50 6.10 7.02 -24.72
N THR A 51 6.50 5.89 -25.31
CA THR A 51 6.24 4.57 -24.72
C THR A 51 6.95 4.40 -23.37
N TRP A 52 8.17 4.93 -23.22
CA TRP A 52 8.88 4.96 -21.93
C TRP A 52 8.15 5.80 -20.89
N GLU A 53 7.73 7.01 -21.24
CA GLU A 53 7.01 7.90 -20.30
C GLU A 53 5.72 7.26 -19.79
N GLU A 54 4.98 6.63 -20.69
CA GLU A 54 3.79 5.87 -20.32
C GLU A 54 4.13 4.68 -19.41
N ALA A 55 5.14 3.89 -19.77
CA ALA A 55 5.56 2.73 -18.98
C ALA A 55 5.93 3.12 -17.55
N LEU A 56 6.74 4.16 -17.37
CA LEU A 56 7.17 4.65 -16.06
C LEU A 56 6.02 5.27 -15.24
N SER A 57 4.97 5.77 -15.91
CA SER A 57 3.77 6.28 -15.23
C SER A 57 2.89 5.15 -14.70
N LYS A 58 2.80 4.02 -15.42
CA LYS A 58 1.90 2.90 -15.12
C LYS A 58 2.56 1.78 -14.31
N CYS A 59 3.88 1.62 -14.42
CA CYS A 59 4.63 0.54 -13.82
C CYS A 59 5.74 1.10 -12.92
N GLN A 60 5.52 1.08 -11.61
CA GLN A 60 6.50 1.52 -10.60
C GLN A 60 7.51 0.41 -10.26
N SER A 61 8.08 -0.26 -11.27
CA SER A 61 9.10 -1.30 -11.11
C SER A 61 10.50 -0.69 -11.08
N LEU A 62 11.30 -1.07 -10.08
CA LEU A 62 12.70 -0.68 -9.97
C LEU A 62 13.49 -1.12 -11.21
N GLU A 63 13.25 -2.34 -11.69
CA GLU A 63 13.91 -2.93 -12.85
C GLU A 63 13.62 -2.13 -14.12
N LEU A 64 12.37 -1.71 -14.32
CA LEU A 64 11.99 -0.86 -15.46
C LEU A 64 12.74 0.48 -15.43
N TRP A 65 12.81 1.10 -14.26
CA TRP A 65 13.53 2.37 -14.09
C TRP A 65 15.04 2.20 -14.32
N VAL A 66 15.64 1.11 -13.85
CA VAL A 66 17.06 0.82 -14.09
C VAL A 66 17.34 0.66 -15.60
N GLU A 67 16.48 -0.04 -16.34
CA GLU A 67 16.62 -0.17 -17.80
C GLU A 67 16.37 1.16 -18.52
N TYR A 68 15.39 1.96 -18.08
CA TYR A 68 15.19 3.30 -18.60
C TYR A 68 16.43 4.18 -18.43
N LEU A 69 17.03 4.17 -17.24
CA LEU A 69 18.22 4.97 -16.96
C LEU A 69 19.41 4.55 -17.83
N LYS A 70 19.57 3.26 -18.14
CA LYS A 70 20.62 2.77 -19.04
C LYS A 70 20.35 3.13 -20.51
N SER A 71 19.10 3.42 -20.86
CA SER A 71 18.72 3.80 -22.22
C SER A 71 19.12 5.25 -22.56
N PRO A 72 19.17 5.62 -23.86
CA PRO A 72 19.40 7.01 -24.26
C PRO A 72 18.39 8.00 -23.65
N TYR A 73 17.14 7.57 -23.45
CA TYR A 73 16.03 8.39 -22.96
C TYR A 73 16.19 8.77 -21.48
N GLY A 74 16.79 7.89 -20.67
CA GLY A 74 16.99 8.11 -19.23
C GLY A 74 18.40 8.52 -18.84
N SER A 75 19.22 8.99 -19.78
CA SER A 75 20.65 9.28 -19.58
C SER A 75 20.95 10.52 -18.71
N SER A 76 19.96 11.40 -18.49
CA SER A 76 20.16 12.65 -17.75
C SER A 76 20.40 12.43 -16.24
N VAL A 77 21.07 13.39 -15.61
CA VAL A 77 21.22 13.46 -14.14
C VAL A 77 19.85 13.60 -13.47
N ALA A 78 18.96 14.43 -14.04
CA ALA A 78 17.62 14.65 -13.53
C ALA A 78 16.78 13.36 -13.51
N ALA A 79 16.89 12.51 -14.55
CA ALA A 79 16.24 11.21 -14.57
C ALA A 79 16.75 10.29 -13.46
N ALA A 80 18.06 10.23 -13.25
CA ALA A 80 18.66 9.44 -12.18
C ALA A 80 18.26 9.93 -10.78
N LYS A 81 18.23 11.26 -10.57
CA LYS A 81 17.74 11.83 -9.31
C LYS A 81 16.27 11.50 -9.06
N LYS A 82 15.42 11.61 -10.09
CA LYS A 82 14.00 11.21 -10.00
C LYS A 82 13.86 9.73 -9.60
N ALA A 83 14.68 8.85 -10.15
CA ALA A 83 14.68 7.44 -9.77
C ALA A 83 15.11 7.23 -8.31
N VAL A 84 16.12 7.97 -7.82
CA VAL A 84 16.51 7.98 -6.40
C VAL A 84 15.39 8.51 -5.51
N ASP A 85 14.63 9.51 -5.96
CA ASP A 85 13.52 10.05 -5.16
C ASP A 85 12.40 9.03 -4.98
N ILE A 86 12.14 8.21 -6.01
CA ILE A 86 11.11 7.17 -5.99
C ILE A 86 11.59 5.91 -5.25
N PHE A 87 12.81 5.43 -5.53
CA PHE A 87 13.32 4.12 -5.09
C PHE A 87 14.46 4.19 -4.08
N GLY A 88 14.86 5.37 -3.63
CA GLY A 88 16.01 5.51 -2.72
C GLY A 88 15.83 4.76 -1.39
N CYS A 89 14.60 4.60 -0.92
CA CYS A 89 14.30 3.79 0.28
C CYS A 89 13.98 2.32 -0.02
N HIS A 90 14.08 1.88 -1.28
CA HIS A 90 13.87 0.49 -1.67
C HIS A 90 15.05 -0.34 -1.16
N PHE A 91 14.82 -1.56 -0.65
CA PHE A 91 15.93 -2.39 -0.12
C PHE A 91 17.00 -2.69 -1.19
N GLN A 92 16.56 -2.94 -2.43
CA GLN A 92 17.42 -3.03 -3.63
C GLN A 92 17.72 -1.68 -4.32
N GLY A 93 17.47 -0.55 -3.67
CA GLY A 93 17.63 0.80 -4.24
C GLY A 93 19.06 1.18 -4.64
N HIS A 94 20.06 0.35 -4.27
CA HIS A 94 21.45 0.54 -4.65
C HIS A 94 21.63 0.69 -6.18
N HIS A 95 20.82 0.00 -7.00
CA HIS A 95 20.90 0.12 -8.45
C HIS A 95 20.67 1.55 -8.98
N VAL A 96 19.74 2.31 -8.40
CA VAL A 96 19.49 3.71 -8.83
C VAL A 96 20.54 4.66 -8.27
N TYR A 97 21.04 4.40 -7.06
CA TYR A 97 22.12 5.18 -6.47
C TYR A 97 23.43 5.01 -7.24
N ASP A 98 23.79 3.79 -7.64
CA ASP A 98 25.03 3.53 -8.38
C ASP A 98 25.04 4.31 -9.71
N ILE A 99 23.90 4.32 -10.42
CA ILE A 99 23.74 5.09 -11.65
C ILE A 99 23.75 6.60 -11.37
N TYR A 100 23.12 7.07 -10.29
CA TYR A 100 23.10 8.49 -9.97
C TYR A 100 24.50 9.01 -9.59
N LEU A 101 25.20 8.29 -8.71
CA LEU A 101 26.56 8.61 -8.26
C LEU A 101 27.56 8.65 -9.43
N SER A 102 27.34 7.83 -10.47
CA SER A 102 28.19 7.84 -11.67
C SER A 102 27.99 9.06 -12.57
N ARG A 103 26.90 9.81 -12.38
CA ARG A 103 26.51 10.96 -13.24
C ARG A 103 26.73 12.32 -12.59
N ILE A 104 26.90 12.37 -11.27
CA ILE A 104 27.06 13.62 -10.51
C ILE A 104 28.53 13.96 -10.23
N GLY A 105 28.75 15.25 -9.95
CA GLY A 105 30.06 15.80 -9.58
C GLY A 105 30.51 15.41 -8.17
N PRO A 106 31.79 15.63 -7.83
CA PRO A 106 32.39 15.15 -6.58
C PRO A 106 31.78 15.75 -5.30
N ALA A 107 31.38 17.02 -5.33
CA ALA A 107 30.76 17.68 -4.18
C ALA A 107 29.41 17.05 -3.82
N GLU A 108 28.50 16.98 -4.80
CA GLU A 108 27.18 16.34 -4.68
C GLU A 108 27.31 14.86 -4.32
N ARG A 109 28.29 14.15 -4.92
CA ARG A 109 28.56 12.74 -4.61
C ARG A 109 28.83 12.51 -3.12
N LYS A 110 29.59 13.40 -2.48
CA LYS A 110 29.90 13.31 -1.04
C LYS A 110 28.64 13.47 -0.19
N GLU A 111 27.72 14.35 -0.58
CA GLU A 111 26.45 14.57 0.11
C GLU A 111 25.53 13.36 -0.04
N VAL A 112 25.33 12.87 -1.27
CA VAL A 112 24.49 11.69 -1.54
C VAL A 112 24.99 10.45 -0.81
N ILE A 113 26.30 10.24 -0.73
CA ILE A 113 26.84 9.10 0.02
C ILE A 113 26.51 9.20 1.51
N ARG A 114 26.59 10.39 2.10
CA ARG A 114 26.19 10.58 3.51
C ARG A 114 24.72 10.23 3.72
N GLU A 115 23.84 10.66 2.81
CA GLU A 115 22.42 10.31 2.87
C GLU A 115 22.19 8.80 2.73
N VAL A 116 22.86 8.15 1.77
CA VAL A 116 22.72 6.70 1.53
C VAL A 116 23.15 5.88 2.74
N LEU A 117 24.14 6.35 3.51
CA LEU A 117 24.59 5.63 4.70
C LEU A 117 23.54 5.52 5.79
N GLU A 118 22.51 6.38 5.79
CA GLU A 118 21.38 6.35 6.72
C GLU A 118 20.26 5.41 6.28
N ILE A 119 20.35 4.83 5.07
CA ILE A 119 19.28 4.04 4.46
C ILE A 119 19.65 2.55 4.47
N PRO A 120 18.77 1.66 4.96
CA PRO A 120 19.02 0.22 4.98
C PRO A 120 18.89 -0.39 3.58
N LEU A 121 19.97 -0.36 2.81
CA LEU A 121 20.09 -0.99 1.49
C LEU A 121 20.77 -2.36 1.58
N TYR A 122 20.45 -3.27 0.66
CA TYR A 122 21.08 -4.60 0.58
C TYR A 122 22.61 -4.52 0.44
N HIS A 123 23.10 -3.65 -0.46
CA HIS A 123 24.53 -3.42 -0.69
C HIS A 123 25.11 -2.24 0.12
N HIS A 124 24.58 -1.94 1.30
CA HIS A 124 25.03 -0.82 2.16
C HIS A 124 26.55 -0.79 2.39
N ALA A 125 27.17 -1.96 2.59
CA ALA A 125 28.61 -2.08 2.82
C ALA A 125 29.48 -1.49 1.69
N ASN A 126 28.97 -1.42 0.46
CA ASN A 126 29.70 -0.81 -0.65
C ASN A 126 29.78 0.72 -0.49
N TYR A 127 28.71 1.36 -0.02
CA TYR A 127 28.70 2.80 0.26
C TYR A 127 29.55 3.16 1.47
N MET A 128 29.66 2.26 2.46
CA MET A 128 30.60 2.43 3.57
C MET A 128 32.05 2.49 3.09
N LYS A 129 32.45 1.58 2.20
CA LYS A 129 33.79 1.60 1.59
C LYS A 129 34.01 2.88 0.80
N LEU A 130 33.01 3.31 0.03
CA LEU A 130 33.09 4.54 -0.76
C LEU A 130 33.23 5.79 0.14
N ALA A 131 32.50 5.84 1.25
CA ALA A 131 32.61 6.92 2.22
C ALA A 131 34.00 7.00 2.88
N GLN A 132 34.57 5.85 3.25
CA GLN A 132 35.94 5.76 3.79
C GLN A 132 36.99 6.24 2.77
N GLN A 133 36.82 5.91 1.50
CA GLN A 133 37.71 6.37 0.42
C GLN A 133 37.63 7.89 0.18
N LEU A 134 36.48 8.51 0.47
CA LEU A 134 36.28 9.94 0.27
C LEU A 134 36.83 10.81 1.40
N ASP A 135 36.84 10.31 2.63
CA ASP A 135 37.22 11.07 3.82
C ASP A 135 37.71 10.11 4.93
N ALA A 136 38.95 9.63 4.78
CA ALA A 136 39.55 8.62 5.66
C ALA A 136 39.60 9.09 7.13
N ASP A 137 39.78 10.39 7.35
CA ASP A 137 39.83 11.00 8.68
C ASP A 137 38.47 10.94 9.42
N LYS A 138 37.37 10.63 8.71
CA LYS A 138 36.01 10.54 9.27
C LYS A 138 35.49 9.10 9.37
N GLU A 139 36.38 8.11 9.39
CA GLU A 139 35.99 6.71 9.48
C GLU A 139 35.08 6.41 10.69
N ASP A 140 35.41 6.93 11.88
CA ASP A 140 34.61 6.72 13.09
C ASP A 140 33.22 7.38 13.00
N TYR A 141 33.14 8.54 12.34
CA TYR A 141 31.87 9.19 12.07
C TYR A 141 30.99 8.33 11.15
N PHE A 142 31.51 7.81 10.04
CA PHE A 142 30.74 6.95 9.15
C PHE A 142 30.34 5.62 9.81
N LYS A 143 31.24 5.02 10.62
CA LYS A 143 30.93 3.82 11.40
C LYS A 143 29.76 4.06 12.34
N SER A 144 29.78 5.16 13.10
CA SER A 144 28.69 5.48 14.03
C SER A 144 27.35 5.70 13.32
N LEU A 145 27.35 6.35 12.15
CA LEU A 145 26.15 6.53 11.32
C LEU A 145 25.56 5.18 10.85
N SER A 146 26.44 4.27 10.42
CA SER A 146 26.05 2.98 9.86
C SER A 146 25.59 1.92 10.87
N LEU A 147 25.86 2.12 12.17
CA LEU A 147 25.67 1.09 13.18
C LEU A 147 24.20 0.65 13.29
N ASN A 148 23.29 1.63 13.39
CA ASN A 148 21.85 1.37 13.45
C ASN A 148 21.33 0.82 12.12
N VAL A 149 21.83 1.34 10.99
CA VAL A 149 21.42 0.89 9.65
C VAL A 149 21.80 -0.56 9.40
N THR A 150 23.01 -0.97 9.81
CA THR A 150 23.48 -2.36 9.69
C THR A 150 22.61 -3.31 10.53
N LYS A 151 22.14 -2.86 11.70
CA LYS A 151 21.18 -3.62 12.51
C LYS A 151 19.84 -3.74 11.77
N SER A 152 19.29 -2.63 11.26
CA SER A 152 18.03 -2.62 10.50
C SER A 152 18.09 -3.51 9.26
N ILE A 153 19.22 -3.54 8.53
CA ILE A 153 19.41 -4.43 7.38
C ILE A 153 19.26 -5.91 7.77
N LYS A 154 19.82 -6.32 8.91
CA LYS A 154 19.69 -7.70 9.41
C LYS A 154 18.26 -8.03 9.78
N GLU A 155 17.53 -7.10 10.38
CA GLU A 155 16.11 -7.28 10.73
C GLU A 155 15.24 -7.36 9.48
N ILE A 156 15.46 -6.47 8.50
CA ILE A 156 14.78 -6.47 7.19
C ILE A 156 15.06 -7.78 6.43
N TRP A 157 16.29 -8.29 6.47
CA TRP A 157 16.68 -9.52 5.79
C TRP A 157 15.89 -10.75 6.24
N GLN A 158 15.42 -10.77 7.50
CA GLN A 158 14.56 -11.83 8.00
C GLN A 158 13.25 -11.93 7.23
N PHE A 159 12.78 -10.84 6.62
CA PHE A 159 11.59 -10.83 5.78
C PHE A 159 11.95 -11.01 4.30
N GLU A 160 12.93 -10.26 3.81
CA GLU A 160 13.35 -10.28 2.40
C GLU A 160 13.77 -11.69 1.93
N SER A 161 14.38 -12.50 2.81
CA SER A 161 14.80 -13.87 2.50
C SER A 161 13.63 -14.87 2.33
N HIS A 162 12.45 -14.56 2.85
CA HIS A 162 11.25 -15.41 2.73
C HIS A 162 10.36 -15.06 1.53
N ILE A 163 10.61 -13.93 0.89
CA ILE A 163 9.89 -13.49 -0.31
C ILE A 163 10.74 -13.87 -1.51
N LYS A 164 10.19 -14.68 -2.43
CA LYS A 164 10.92 -15.14 -3.62
C LYS A 164 10.55 -14.31 -4.85
N ARG A 165 9.30 -13.87 -4.95
CA ARG A 165 8.80 -13.14 -6.11
C ARG A 165 8.45 -11.69 -5.78
N PHE A 166 9.27 -10.76 -6.26
CA PHE A 166 9.11 -9.31 -6.06
C PHE A 166 8.41 -8.58 -7.21
N TYR A 167 8.14 -9.27 -8.31
CA TYR A 167 7.49 -8.73 -9.50
C TYR A 167 6.09 -9.34 -9.67
N PHE A 168 5.24 -8.65 -10.44
CA PHE A 168 3.91 -9.14 -10.74
C PHE A 168 3.98 -10.37 -11.65
N HIS A 169 3.20 -11.40 -11.32
CA HIS A 169 2.96 -12.54 -12.19
C HIS A 169 1.52 -13.03 -12.02
N PRO A 170 0.82 -13.49 -13.08
CA PRO A 170 -0.59 -13.93 -12.99
C PRO A 170 -0.82 -15.20 -12.17
N GLN A 171 0.22 -15.97 -11.89
CA GLN A 171 0.15 -17.12 -10.98
C GLN A 171 0.06 -16.65 -9.54
N GLU A 172 -0.76 -17.29 -8.73
CA GLU A 172 -0.87 -17.01 -7.31
C GLU A 172 0.47 -17.20 -6.57
N LEU A 173 0.68 -16.40 -5.53
CA LEU A 173 1.75 -16.55 -4.55
C LEU A 173 1.41 -17.67 -3.57
N GLU A 174 2.44 -18.27 -2.99
CA GLU A 174 2.26 -19.20 -1.87
C GLU A 174 1.77 -18.43 -0.62
N LYS A 175 0.96 -19.10 0.22
CA LYS A 175 0.46 -18.51 1.47
C LYS A 175 1.60 -18.01 2.37
N SER A 176 2.71 -18.75 2.43
CA SER A 176 3.93 -18.37 3.17
C SER A 176 4.50 -17.02 2.71
N GLU A 177 4.49 -16.73 1.40
CA GLU A 177 4.95 -15.45 0.86
C GLU A 177 3.98 -14.32 1.23
N LEU A 178 2.66 -14.56 1.18
CA LEU A 178 1.65 -13.59 1.61
C LEU A 178 1.78 -13.25 3.10
N ASP A 179 1.99 -14.26 3.94
CA ASP A 179 2.21 -14.07 5.38
C ASP A 179 3.52 -13.32 5.64
N ALA A 180 4.59 -13.62 4.90
CA ALA A 180 5.86 -12.88 4.96
C ALA A 180 5.68 -11.38 4.61
N TRP A 181 4.93 -11.06 3.56
CA TRP A 181 4.60 -9.67 3.20
C TRP A 181 3.83 -8.95 4.32
N LYS A 182 2.82 -9.60 4.92
CA LYS A 182 2.03 -9.02 6.02
C LYS A 182 2.90 -8.74 7.25
N SER A 183 3.75 -9.70 7.64
CA SER A 183 4.69 -9.52 8.74
C SER A 183 5.69 -8.40 8.46
N TYR A 184 6.19 -8.31 7.22
CA TYR A 184 7.14 -7.27 6.83
C TYR A 184 6.51 -5.87 6.88
N LEU A 185 5.30 -5.71 6.33
CA LEU A 185 4.54 -4.46 6.40
C LEU A 185 4.26 -4.04 7.85
N SER A 186 3.81 -4.99 8.69
CA SER A 186 3.53 -4.71 10.11
C SER A 186 4.78 -4.28 10.89
N TYR A 187 5.94 -4.88 10.59
CA TYR A 187 7.22 -4.46 11.17
C TYR A 187 7.57 -3.04 10.72
N MET A 188 7.54 -2.76 9.41
CA MET A 188 7.92 -1.44 8.88
C MET A 188 6.98 -0.33 9.33
N GLU A 189 5.67 -0.57 9.49
CA GLU A 189 4.74 0.43 10.04
C GLU A 189 5.10 0.87 11.47
N LYS A 190 5.81 0.02 12.24
CA LYS A 190 6.23 0.32 13.61
C LYS A 190 7.61 0.98 13.71
N THR A 191 8.51 0.65 12.78
CA THR A 191 9.94 0.99 12.90
C THR A 191 10.45 1.91 11.79
N GLY A 192 9.79 1.94 10.64
CA GLY A 192 10.24 2.64 9.45
C GLY A 192 9.75 4.09 9.37
N SER A 193 10.43 4.89 8.55
CA SER A 193 9.94 6.21 8.17
C SER A 193 8.79 6.11 7.17
N HIS A 194 7.98 7.16 7.07
CA HIS A 194 6.87 7.25 6.12
C HIS A 194 7.28 6.89 4.68
N LYS A 195 8.42 7.44 4.22
CA LYS A 195 8.97 7.15 2.89
C LYS A 195 9.35 5.67 2.71
N GLN A 196 9.94 5.04 3.73
CA GLN A 196 10.27 3.62 3.70
C GLN A 196 9.02 2.73 3.65
N ILE A 197 8.02 3.05 4.47
CA ILE A 197 6.76 2.30 4.52
C ILE A 197 6.03 2.40 3.18
N LYS A 198 5.88 3.60 2.61
CA LYS A 198 5.30 3.80 1.28
C LYS A 198 6.05 3.02 0.20
N THR A 199 7.39 3.07 0.23
CA THR A 199 8.22 2.32 -0.71
C THR A 199 7.97 0.82 -0.59
N LEU A 200 7.87 0.29 0.63
CA LEU A 200 7.55 -1.12 0.85
C LEU A 200 6.13 -1.48 0.36
N TYR A 201 5.13 -0.64 0.64
CA TYR A 201 3.77 -0.87 0.18
C TYR A 201 3.69 -0.95 -1.36
N ARG A 202 4.35 -0.03 -2.08
CA ARG A 202 4.43 -0.06 -3.55
C ARG A 202 5.07 -1.34 -4.09
N ARG A 203 6.14 -1.82 -3.43
CA ARG A 203 6.77 -3.10 -3.77
C ARG A 203 5.81 -4.26 -3.54
N CYS A 204 5.16 -4.28 -2.37
CA CYS A 204 4.22 -5.32 -1.98
C CYS A 204 3.07 -5.43 -2.98
N ILE A 205 2.33 -4.35 -3.24
CA ILE A 205 1.18 -4.35 -4.16
C ILE A 205 1.57 -4.74 -5.59
N THR A 206 2.82 -4.53 -6.01
CA THR A 206 3.30 -5.01 -7.31
C THR A 206 3.31 -6.53 -7.35
N ALA A 207 3.90 -7.18 -6.35
CA ALA A 207 3.93 -8.64 -6.26
C ALA A 207 2.54 -9.25 -5.95
N THR A 208 1.73 -8.54 -5.15
CA THR A 208 0.44 -8.99 -4.63
C THR A 208 -0.76 -8.35 -5.34
N ALA A 209 -0.61 -7.89 -6.58
CA ALA A 209 -1.65 -7.11 -7.27
C ALA A 209 -3.00 -7.83 -7.42
N LEU A 210 -3.02 -9.17 -7.39
CA LEU A 210 -4.24 -9.98 -7.46
C LEU A 210 -5.00 -10.10 -6.12
N TYR A 211 -4.43 -9.58 -5.03
CA TYR A 211 -4.88 -9.81 -3.65
C TYR A 211 -5.46 -8.51 -3.06
N PRO A 212 -6.80 -8.35 -3.01
CA PRO A 212 -7.45 -7.12 -2.56
C PRO A 212 -7.02 -6.65 -1.16
N GLU A 213 -6.69 -7.58 -0.27
CA GLU A 213 -6.31 -7.28 1.11
C GLU A 213 -5.06 -6.39 1.18
N PHE A 214 -4.08 -6.54 0.29
CA PHE A 214 -2.88 -5.71 0.30
C PHE A 214 -3.13 -4.31 -0.23
N TRP A 215 -4.04 -4.16 -1.19
CA TRP A 215 -4.51 -2.85 -1.63
C TRP A 215 -5.21 -2.11 -0.50
N LEU A 216 -6.11 -2.80 0.23
CA LEU A 216 -6.83 -2.24 1.37
C LEU A 216 -5.90 -1.87 2.52
N LEU A 217 -4.88 -2.68 2.81
CA LEU A 217 -3.84 -2.32 3.79
C LEU A 217 -3.15 -1.00 3.41
N TYR A 218 -2.80 -0.81 2.14
CA TYR A 218 -2.14 0.41 1.72
C TYR A 218 -3.08 1.62 1.70
N ILE A 219 -4.31 1.45 1.21
CA ILE A 219 -5.36 2.47 1.26
C ILE A 219 -5.57 2.94 2.70
N ARG A 220 -5.71 1.99 3.64
CA ARG A 220 -5.84 2.29 5.07
C ARG A 220 -4.64 3.06 5.61
N TYR A 221 -3.43 2.68 5.22
CA TYR A 221 -2.22 3.39 5.63
C TYR A 221 -2.21 4.84 5.14
N LEU A 222 -2.53 5.08 3.86
CA LEU A 222 -2.57 6.43 3.28
C LEU A 222 -3.70 7.29 3.83
N LEU A 223 -4.87 6.71 4.15
CA LEU A 223 -6.00 7.41 4.76
C LEU A 223 -5.68 7.96 6.15
N ARG A 224 -4.76 7.33 6.88
CA ARG A 224 -4.31 7.82 8.20
C ARG A 224 -3.35 9.00 8.10
N SER A 225 -2.78 9.24 6.92
CA SER A 225 -1.82 10.31 6.72
C SER A 225 -2.53 11.63 6.40
N SER A 226 -2.00 12.72 6.94
CA SER A 226 -2.45 14.08 6.64
C SER A 226 -1.66 14.76 5.51
N GLU A 227 -0.64 14.08 4.95
CA GLU A 227 0.20 14.66 3.89
C GLU A 227 -0.55 14.80 2.56
N GLU A 228 -0.45 15.97 1.92
CA GLU A 228 -1.07 16.21 0.61
C GLU A 228 -0.53 15.27 -0.48
N SER A 229 0.75 14.90 -0.38
CA SER A 229 1.37 13.94 -1.31
C SER A 229 0.68 12.57 -1.28
N ASP A 230 0.14 12.18 -0.12
CA ASP A 230 -0.55 10.90 0.07
C ASP A 230 -1.96 10.92 -0.50
N LYS A 231 -2.63 12.07 -0.57
CA LYS A 231 -3.96 12.17 -1.18
C LYS A 231 -3.93 11.88 -2.68
N ASN A 232 -2.94 12.45 -3.37
CA ASN A 232 -2.71 12.19 -4.80
C ASN A 232 -2.39 10.72 -5.05
N GLU A 233 -1.56 10.14 -4.19
CA GLU A 233 -1.22 8.73 -4.27
C GLU A 233 -2.41 7.82 -3.98
N LEU A 234 -3.19 8.10 -2.94
CA LEU A 234 -4.38 7.36 -2.55
C LEU A 234 -5.37 7.23 -3.71
N LEU A 235 -5.64 8.33 -4.42
CA LEU A 235 -6.50 8.31 -5.60
C LEU A 235 -5.97 7.37 -6.69
N ASN A 236 -4.66 7.40 -6.93
CA ASN A 236 -4.03 6.51 -7.89
C ASN A 236 -4.12 5.03 -7.44
N ILE A 237 -3.92 4.76 -6.15
CA ILE A 237 -4.03 3.41 -5.58
C ILE A 237 -5.46 2.88 -5.71
N PHE A 238 -6.50 3.67 -5.47
CA PHE A 238 -7.88 3.23 -5.71
C PHE A 238 -8.12 2.83 -7.17
N LYS A 239 -7.67 3.67 -8.12
CA LYS A 239 -7.80 3.38 -9.56
C LYS A 239 -7.07 2.10 -9.96
N LEU A 240 -5.83 1.93 -9.51
CA LEU A 240 -5.03 0.73 -9.78
C LEU A 240 -5.66 -0.53 -9.15
N ALA A 241 -6.11 -0.43 -7.90
CA ALA A 241 -6.75 -1.54 -7.21
C ALA A 241 -8.01 -2.00 -7.95
N MET A 242 -8.88 -1.07 -8.36
CA MET A 242 -10.08 -1.40 -9.15
C MET A 242 -9.76 -2.00 -10.54
N HIS A 243 -8.63 -1.64 -11.15
CA HIS A 243 -8.18 -2.23 -12.40
C HIS A 243 -7.68 -3.67 -12.21
N HIS A 244 -6.90 -3.92 -11.15
CA HIS A 244 -6.27 -5.22 -10.91
C HIS A 244 -7.18 -6.24 -10.25
N VAL A 245 -8.11 -5.81 -9.39
CA VAL A 245 -9.09 -6.66 -8.72
C VAL A 245 -10.53 -6.16 -8.95
N PRO A 246 -11.00 -6.11 -10.21
CA PRO A 246 -12.27 -5.50 -10.59
C PRO A 246 -13.51 -6.21 -10.03
N GLN A 247 -13.37 -7.44 -9.53
CA GLN A 247 -14.48 -8.17 -8.91
C GLN A 247 -14.64 -7.86 -7.41
N ASN A 248 -13.65 -7.20 -6.79
CA ASN A 248 -13.73 -6.85 -5.38
C ASN A 248 -14.57 -5.57 -5.21
N THR A 249 -15.73 -5.69 -4.55
CA THR A 249 -16.62 -4.55 -4.30
C THR A 249 -16.14 -3.66 -3.17
N MET A 250 -15.50 -4.24 -2.15
CA MET A 250 -15.02 -3.52 -0.95
C MET A 250 -14.09 -2.34 -1.27
N ILE A 251 -13.19 -2.47 -2.25
CA ILE A 251 -12.34 -1.36 -2.69
C ILE A 251 -13.17 -0.21 -3.27
N ARG A 252 -14.20 -0.52 -4.06
CA ARG A 252 -15.10 0.50 -4.64
C ARG A 252 -15.95 1.15 -3.57
N GLU A 253 -16.50 0.36 -2.66
CA GLU A 253 -17.28 0.83 -1.51
C GLU A 253 -16.46 1.77 -0.63
N THR A 254 -15.20 1.40 -0.35
CA THR A 254 -14.26 2.24 0.41
C THR A 254 -13.97 3.56 -0.32
N TYR A 255 -13.83 3.52 -1.66
CA TYR A 255 -13.60 4.73 -2.45
C TYR A 255 -14.85 5.62 -2.52
N ALA A 256 -16.02 5.03 -2.72
CA ALA A 256 -17.30 5.73 -2.70
C ALA A 256 -17.52 6.43 -1.35
N LEU A 257 -17.26 5.74 -0.24
CA LEU A 257 -17.35 6.33 1.10
C LEU A 257 -16.41 7.54 1.26
N LYS A 258 -15.17 7.41 0.79
CA LYS A 258 -14.21 8.52 0.81
C LYS A 258 -14.75 9.74 0.04
N LEU A 259 -15.35 9.53 -1.13
CA LEU A 259 -15.96 10.59 -1.94
C LEU A 259 -17.17 11.23 -1.23
N GLU A 260 -18.03 10.42 -0.61
CA GLU A 260 -19.16 10.92 0.17
C GLU A 260 -18.73 11.77 1.37
N LEU A 261 -17.67 11.36 2.08
CA LEU A 261 -17.10 12.12 3.19
C LEU A 261 -16.53 13.48 2.74
N GLU A 262 -16.14 13.60 1.48
CA GLU A 262 -15.71 14.86 0.85
C GLU A 262 -16.85 15.63 0.17
N GLY A 263 -18.09 15.14 0.26
CA GLY A 263 -19.27 15.76 -0.34
C GLY A 263 -19.44 15.49 -1.84
N GLN A 264 -18.65 14.59 -2.43
CA GLN A 264 -18.70 14.23 -3.86
C GLN A 264 -19.70 13.11 -4.12
N PHE A 265 -20.97 13.33 -3.77
CA PHE A 265 -22.03 12.31 -3.81
C PHE A 265 -22.33 11.77 -5.21
N GLU A 266 -22.29 12.62 -6.24
CA GLU A 266 -22.55 12.20 -7.64
C GLU A 266 -21.44 11.28 -8.15
N GLU A 267 -20.18 11.57 -7.84
CA GLU A 267 -19.05 10.72 -8.21
C GLU A 267 -19.11 9.38 -7.48
N ALA A 268 -19.44 9.38 -6.19
CA ALA A 268 -19.65 8.16 -5.41
C ALA A 268 -20.76 7.29 -6.01
N ARG A 269 -21.89 7.89 -6.40
CA ARG A 269 -23.01 7.17 -7.02
C ARG A 269 -22.61 6.57 -8.37
N ASN A 270 -21.95 7.36 -9.22
CA ASN A 270 -21.47 6.92 -10.53
C ASN A 270 -20.47 5.76 -10.41
N LEU A 271 -19.58 5.83 -9.42
CA LEU A 271 -18.62 4.78 -9.14
C LEU A 271 -19.30 3.44 -8.81
N LEU A 272 -20.39 3.47 -8.03
CA LEU A 272 -21.13 2.29 -7.64
C LEU A 272 -22.07 1.77 -8.75
N THR A 273 -22.65 2.64 -9.57
CA THR A 273 -23.59 2.26 -10.64
C THR A 273 -22.92 1.67 -11.89
N GLN A 274 -21.65 2.01 -12.15
CA GLN A 274 -20.89 1.47 -13.29
C GLN A 274 -20.63 -0.05 -13.20
N CYS A 275 -20.76 -0.64 -12.02
CA CYS A 275 -20.89 -2.09 -11.88
C CYS A 275 -22.37 -2.44 -11.84
N SER A 276 -22.84 -3.32 -12.70
CA SER A 276 -24.16 -3.93 -12.58
C SER A 276 -24.25 -4.66 -11.23
N ILE A 277 -24.67 -3.97 -10.17
CA ILE A 277 -25.05 -4.60 -8.92
C ILE A 277 -26.46 -5.14 -9.18
N ASP A 278 -26.55 -6.38 -9.65
CA ASP A 278 -27.79 -7.15 -9.55
C ASP A 278 -28.13 -7.33 -8.07
N SER A 279 -29.03 -6.47 -7.59
CA SER A 279 -29.87 -6.57 -6.37
C SER A 279 -29.17 -6.65 -4.99
N LEU A 280 -29.66 -5.82 -4.05
CA LEU A 280 -29.54 -5.92 -2.57
C LEU A 280 -28.40 -5.19 -1.80
N VAL A 281 -27.52 -4.37 -2.39
CA VAL A 281 -26.42 -3.75 -1.60
C VAL A 281 -26.75 -2.36 -1.02
N ALA A 282 -27.83 -1.70 -1.44
CA ALA A 282 -28.17 -0.35 -0.96
C ALA A 282 -28.50 -0.28 0.55
N PHE A 283 -28.88 -1.40 1.18
CA PHE A 283 -29.16 -1.45 2.64
C PHE A 283 -27.87 -1.71 3.47
N ASP A 284 -26.87 -2.37 2.88
CA ASP A 284 -25.64 -2.79 3.58
C ASP A 284 -24.56 -1.69 3.61
N ILE A 285 -24.63 -0.72 2.69
CA ILE A 285 -23.73 0.43 2.67
C ILE A 285 -23.84 1.21 3.98
N ARG A 286 -25.04 1.37 4.56
CA ARG A 286 -25.21 2.10 5.83
C ARG A 286 -24.63 1.36 7.03
N ASN A 287 -24.82 0.04 7.10
CA ASN A 287 -24.27 -0.79 8.17
C ASN A 287 -22.74 -0.92 8.07
N ASN A 288 -22.19 -1.01 6.85
CA ASN A 288 -20.74 -1.01 6.63
C ASN A 288 -20.09 0.36 6.90
N ILE A 289 -20.81 1.46 6.65
CA ILE A 289 -20.40 2.82 7.06
C ILE A 289 -20.30 2.90 8.58
N GLU A 290 -21.28 2.39 9.31
CA GLU A 290 -21.26 2.37 10.78
C GLU A 290 -20.14 1.47 11.32
N LEU A 291 -19.92 0.29 10.75
CA LEU A 291 -18.82 -0.61 11.14
C LEU A 291 -17.43 -0.01 10.89
N MET A 292 -17.19 0.66 9.76
CA MET A 292 -15.90 1.31 9.50
C MET A 292 -15.66 2.53 10.38
N GLN A 293 -16.70 3.31 10.67
CA GLN A 293 -16.62 4.43 11.60
C GLN A 293 -16.36 3.95 13.03
N ILE A 294 -17.02 2.86 13.45
CA ILE A 294 -16.79 2.22 14.75
C ILE A 294 -15.37 1.65 14.83
N GLN A 295 -14.88 0.97 13.79
CA GLN A 295 -13.50 0.44 13.77
C GLN A 295 -12.45 1.55 13.86
N ASN A 296 -12.63 2.66 13.12
CA ASN A 296 -11.73 3.80 13.20
C ASN A 296 -11.82 4.51 14.57
N ALA A 297 -13.01 4.64 15.15
CA ALA A 297 -13.20 5.24 16.48
C ALA A 297 -12.60 4.37 17.60
N VAL A 298 -12.80 3.05 17.55
CA VAL A 298 -12.19 2.11 18.51
C VAL A 298 -10.67 2.17 18.43
N TYR A 299 -10.11 2.25 17.22
CA TYR A 299 -8.67 2.34 17.02
C TYR A 299 -8.08 3.67 17.51
N GLU A 300 -8.76 4.80 17.27
CA GLU A 300 -8.37 6.10 17.84
C GLU A 300 -8.40 6.07 19.38
N ILE A 301 -9.42 5.43 19.96
CA ILE A 301 -9.52 5.25 21.42
C ILE A 301 -8.36 4.39 21.94
N GLU A 302 -7.99 3.30 21.26
CA GLU A 302 -6.85 2.45 21.62
C GLU A 302 -5.51 3.19 21.50
N TYR A 303 -5.33 3.96 20.44
CA TYR A 303 -4.13 4.78 20.22
C TYR A 303 -3.99 5.90 21.26
N ILE A 304 -5.09 6.56 21.63
CA ILE A 304 -5.13 7.58 22.68
C ILE A 304 -4.90 6.93 24.07
N ALA A 305 -5.45 5.74 24.31
CA ALA A 305 -5.24 5.00 25.55
C ALA A 305 -3.77 4.57 25.73
N GLN A 306 -3.07 4.21 24.65
CA GLN A 306 -1.65 3.85 24.67
C GLN A 306 -0.73 5.07 24.92
N THR A 307 -1.16 6.28 24.53
CA THR A 307 -0.34 7.51 24.63
C THR A 307 -0.50 8.28 25.94
N LYS A 308 -1.30 7.79 26.91
CA LYS A 308 -1.48 8.32 28.28
C LYS A 308 -1.61 9.86 28.41
N SER A 309 -2.22 10.53 27.44
CA SER A 309 -2.42 11.99 27.52
C SER A 309 -3.86 12.32 27.93
N LEU A 310 -4.05 12.70 29.20
CA LEU A 310 -5.36 13.10 29.78
C LEU A 310 -5.95 14.39 29.16
N HIS A 311 -5.22 15.09 28.28
CA HIS A 311 -5.61 16.40 27.78
C HIS A 311 -6.42 16.41 26.48
N ARG A 312 -6.64 15.27 25.81
CA ARG A 312 -7.47 15.20 24.59
C ARG A 312 -8.86 14.60 24.76
N VAL A 313 -9.18 14.03 25.93
CA VAL A 313 -10.52 13.48 26.24
C VAL A 313 -11.62 14.55 26.18
N ASN A 314 -11.27 15.83 26.37
CA ASN A 314 -12.23 16.94 26.27
C ASN A 314 -12.65 17.28 24.83
N HIS A 315 -11.92 16.83 23.79
CA HIS A 315 -12.34 17.00 22.40
C HIS A 315 -13.39 15.97 21.95
N ILE A 316 -13.51 14.83 22.64
CA ILE A 316 -14.52 13.80 22.34
C ILE A 316 -15.92 14.30 22.71
N LYS A 317 -16.05 15.17 23.73
CA LYS A 317 -17.33 15.80 24.11
C LYS A 317 -17.90 16.76 23.07
N GLN A 318 -17.17 17.04 21.99
CA GLN A 318 -17.61 17.93 20.90
C GLN A 318 -17.86 17.18 19.58
N SER A 319 -17.91 15.85 19.60
CA SER A 319 -18.33 15.04 18.42
C SER A 319 -19.86 15.08 18.23
N PRO A 320 -20.37 14.88 17.00
CA PRO A 320 -21.76 15.20 16.65
C PRO A 320 -22.80 14.33 17.39
N PRO A 321 -24.06 14.79 17.55
CA PRO A 321 -25.14 14.11 18.27
C PRO A 321 -25.52 12.70 17.74
N VAL A 322 -24.93 12.27 16.63
CA VAL A 322 -25.14 10.96 15.99
C VAL A 322 -24.72 9.79 16.90
N ILE A 323 -23.70 9.97 17.75
CA ILE A 323 -23.22 8.91 18.66
C ILE A 323 -24.24 8.62 19.78
N GLU A 324 -24.90 9.64 20.33
CA GLU A 324 -25.93 9.45 21.38
C GLU A 324 -27.23 8.85 20.83
N GLU A 325 -27.51 9.03 19.54
CA GLU A 325 -28.69 8.46 18.87
C GLU A 325 -28.51 6.97 18.57
N LEU A 326 -27.28 6.54 18.22
CA LEU A 326 -26.91 5.15 17.95
C LEU A 326 -27.02 4.24 19.18
N PHE A 327 -26.69 4.74 20.38
CA PHE A 327 -26.83 3.96 21.62
C PHE A 327 -28.28 3.80 22.08
N LYS A 328 -29.22 4.61 21.56
CA LYS A 328 -30.66 4.52 21.87
C LYS A 328 -31.41 3.58 20.93
N SER A 329 -30.88 3.24 19.77
CA SER A 329 -31.50 2.28 18.85
C SER A 329 -31.03 0.86 19.19
N GLU A 330 -31.90 0.06 19.80
CA GLU A 330 -31.70 -1.36 20.18
C GLU A 330 -31.50 -2.32 18.98
N LYS A 331 -30.69 -1.95 17.98
CA LYS A 331 -30.56 -2.67 16.70
C LYS A 331 -29.19 -3.30 16.46
N ILE A 332 -28.38 -3.48 17.50
CA ILE A 332 -27.08 -4.17 17.39
C ILE A 332 -27.14 -5.46 18.21
N ASP A 333 -27.10 -6.60 17.53
CA ASP A 333 -27.06 -7.92 18.14
C ASP A 333 -25.72 -8.12 18.88
N PRO A 334 -25.72 -8.33 20.21
CA PRO A 334 -24.50 -8.42 21.02
C PRO A 334 -23.57 -9.59 20.64
N VAL A 335 -24.06 -10.56 19.85
CA VAL A 335 -23.28 -11.72 19.40
C VAL A 335 -22.20 -11.33 18.38
N ILE A 336 -22.36 -10.20 17.66
CA ILE A 336 -21.43 -9.75 16.61
C ILE A 336 -20.11 -9.20 17.20
N LEU A 337 -20.03 -8.95 18.50
CA LEU A 337 -18.85 -8.41 19.19
C LEU A 337 -17.88 -9.49 19.73
N MET A 338 -18.14 -10.78 19.48
CA MET A 338 -17.50 -11.87 20.23
C MET A 338 -16.31 -12.56 19.54
N PRO A 339 -15.27 -11.80 19.15
CA PRO A 339 -13.90 -12.32 19.32
C PRO A 339 -12.90 -11.34 19.95
N LEU A 340 -13.33 -10.31 20.69
CA LEU A 340 -12.44 -9.38 21.39
C LEU A 340 -12.11 -9.74 22.86
N TYR A 341 -12.50 -10.93 23.33
CA TYR A 341 -12.19 -11.38 24.68
C TYR A 341 -10.98 -12.33 24.69
N SER A 342 -9.79 -11.75 24.82
CA SER A 342 -8.56 -12.29 25.44
C SER A 342 -7.40 -11.45 24.87
N GLU A 343 -6.67 -10.62 25.60
CA GLU A 343 -6.40 -10.48 27.02
C GLU A 343 -6.11 -8.99 27.31
N GLY A 344 -6.50 -8.49 28.48
CA GLY A 344 -5.91 -7.27 29.05
C GLY A 344 -6.62 -5.93 28.75
N LEU A 345 -7.94 -5.84 28.91
CA LEU A 345 -8.62 -4.55 28.98
C LEU A 345 -8.58 -3.96 30.40
N CYS A 346 -8.30 -2.65 30.47
CA CYS A 346 -8.15 -1.83 31.66
C CYS A 346 -9.40 -1.89 32.59
N PRO A 347 -9.26 -1.94 33.93
CA PRO A 347 -10.37 -2.01 34.88
C PRO A 347 -11.45 -0.92 34.74
N ASP A 348 -11.12 0.22 34.13
CA ASP A 348 -12.05 1.34 33.92
C ASP A 348 -13.11 1.05 32.83
N LEU A 349 -12.82 0.15 31.88
CA LEU A 349 -13.79 -0.28 30.85
C LEU A 349 -14.85 -1.23 31.43
N VAL A 350 -14.52 -1.98 32.49
CA VAL A 350 -15.47 -2.87 33.21
C VAL A 350 -16.49 -2.05 34.00
N GLN A 351 -16.12 -0.86 34.49
CA GLN A 351 -17.09 0.05 35.13
C GLN A 351 -18.03 0.72 34.12
N TYR A 352 -17.59 0.95 32.88
CA TYR A 352 -18.41 1.56 31.84
C TYR A 352 -19.48 0.60 31.31
N THR A 353 -19.15 -0.69 31.16
CA THR A 353 -20.10 -1.73 30.77
C THR A 353 -21.12 -2.05 31.87
N HIS A 354 -20.77 -1.87 33.14
CA HIS A 354 -21.72 -2.02 34.26
C HIS A 354 -22.80 -0.93 34.29
N ARG A 355 -22.50 0.29 33.81
CA ARG A 355 -23.48 1.39 33.70
C ARG A 355 -24.46 1.19 32.54
N LEU A 356 -24.05 0.49 31.47
CA LEU A 356 -24.91 0.15 30.33
C LEU A 356 -25.93 -0.93 30.68
N LYS A 357 -25.59 -1.90 31.55
CA LYS A 357 -26.55 -2.89 32.06
C LYS A 357 -27.65 -2.32 32.96
N SER A 358 -27.44 -1.15 33.58
CA SER A 358 -28.43 -0.49 34.44
C SER A 358 -29.43 0.39 33.68
N ALA A 359 -29.23 0.62 32.39
CA ALA A 359 -30.07 1.50 31.58
C ALA A 359 -30.82 0.70 30.49
N GLY A 360 -31.96 0.11 30.85
CA GLY A 360 -33.07 -0.13 29.91
C GLY A 360 -33.22 -1.53 29.29
N ASN A 361 -33.99 -2.38 29.98
CA ASN A 361 -34.98 -3.36 29.48
C ASN A 361 -34.69 -4.25 28.25
N ILE A 362 -34.03 -5.38 28.52
CA ILE A 362 -34.22 -6.62 27.75
C ILE A 362 -35.54 -7.27 28.19
N ARG A 363 -36.62 -7.09 27.43
CA ARG A 363 -37.77 -8.03 27.41
C ARG A 363 -38.39 -8.02 26.03
N GLU A 364 -38.69 -9.23 25.54
CA GLU A 364 -39.40 -9.54 24.29
C GLU A 364 -38.53 -9.58 23.04
N PHE A 365 -37.86 -10.71 22.80
CA PHE A 365 -37.83 -11.41 21.50
C PHE A 365 -37.09 -12.76 21.70
N LEU A 366 -37.74 -13.65 22.46
CA LEU A 366 -37.39 -15.07 22.58
C LEU A 366 -38.64 -15.91 22.33
N ILE A 367 -39.26 -15.74 21.16
CA ILE A 367 -40.26 -16.63 20.56
C ILE A 367 -40.13 -16.32 19.05
N VAL A 368 -39.76 -17.20 18.12
CA VAL A 368 -40.27 -18.54 17.80
C VAL A 368 -39.18 -19.23 16.94
N ASP A 369 -38.69 -20.39 17.35
CA ASP A 369 -38.58 -21.51 16.41
C ASP A 369 -38.70 -22.84 17.17
N SER A 370 -39.91 -23.38 17.16
CA SER A 370 -40.19 -24.75 17.60
C SER A 370 -41.46 -25.24 16.93
N GLN A 371 -41.47 -25.42 15.60
CA GLN A 371 -42.37 -26.38 14.94
C GLN A 371 -41.80 -26.91 13.63
N LEU A 372 -41.00 -27.98 13.73
CA LEU A 372 -40.98 -29.17 12.87
C LEU A 372 -40.43 -30.30 13.78
N GLY A 373 -41.19 -31.28 14.25
CA GLY A 373 -42.43 -31.83 13.71
C GLY A 373 -42.11 -32.71 12.52
#